data_AF-A0A8G2L7R1-F1
#
_entry.id   AF-A0A8G2L7R1-F1
#
_cell.length_a   1.000
_cell.length_b   1.000
_cell.length_c   1.000
_cell.angle_alpha   90.00
_cell.angle_beta   90.00
_cell.angle_gamma   90.00
#
_symmetry.space_group_name_H-M   'P 1'
#
loop_
_entity.id
_entity.type
_entity.pdbx_description
1 polymer ?
#
loop_
_entity_poly.entity_id
_entity_poly.type
_entity_poly.pdbx_seq_one_letter_code
_entity_poly.pdbx_strand_id
1 'polypeptide(L)'
;MMTEDEAIEKLLTPDTMNSINRLMEVVKKLDKMGFLDVISGILDDEETLKMIMGILTSDEVLMLFTKKDSLLSMLSIISEKKNVNALSNLLEMLGTLQNKGMLDPVMGILNDDEALGTLMGLLSNDFTMNFLMNYKTILNALGTLDLSVAPHYVNFIKAIENAIKTETVTPVGGMMGTLHAMKDEDTQRGLGIVFSILKSLGKTCFSDFNCNAGNKK
;
A
#
# COMPACT_ATOMS: atom_id res chain seq x y z
N MET A 1 -63.83 21.45 -40.41
CA MET A 1 -63.17 22.56 -39.69
C MET A 1 -64.00 22.79 -38.45
N MET A 2 -63.45 22.53 -37.27
CA MET A 2 -64.09 23.01 -36.03
C MET A 2 -64.03 24.54 -36.04
N THR A 3 -65.13 25.20 -35.73
CA THR A 3 -65.14 26.67 -35.54
C THR A 3 -64.44 27.00 -34.21
N GLU A 4 -63.84 28.19 -34.10
CA GLU A 4 -63.17 28.63 -32.84
C GLU A 4 -64.11 28.51 -31.62
N ASP A 5 -65.41 28.71 -31.83
CA ASP A 5 -66.44 28.57 -30.80
C ASP A 5 -66.59 27.11 -30.29
N GLU A 6 -66.51 26.11 -31.15
CA GLU A 6 -66.56 24.68 -30.75
C GLU A 6 -65.31 24.26 -29.98
N ALA A 7 -64.15 24.87 -30.26
CA ALA A 7 -62.91 24.62 -29.53
C ALA A 7 -62.95 25.23 -28.11
N ILE A 8 -63.51 26.43 -27.99
CA ILE A 8 -63.71 27.11 -26.71
C ILE A 8 -64.74 26.36 -25.87
N GLU A 9 -65.86 25.93 -26.44
CA GLU A 9 -66.90 25.17 -25.75
C GLU A 9 -66.37 23.83 -25.19
N LYS A 10 -65.46 23.17 -25.91
CA LYS A 10 -64.77 21.96 -25.47
C LYS A 10 -63.77 22.20 -24.33
N LEU A 11 -63.18 23.40 -24.24
CA LEU A 11 -62.30 23.83 -23.14
C LEU A 11 -63.10 24.27 -21.90
N LEU A 12 -64.33 24.73 -22.09
CA LEU A 12 -65.25 25.14 -21.03
C LEU A 12 -66.02 23.98 -20.38
N THR A 13 -65.80 22.73 -20.82
CA THR A 13 -66.41 21.57 -20.13
C THR A 13 -65.91 21.48 -18.69
N PRO A 14 -66.72 20.97 -17.74
CA PRO A 14 -66.34 20.88 -16.32
C PRO A 14 -65.03 20.11 -16.09
N ASP A 15 -64.76 19.08 -16.88
CA ASP A 15 -63.56 18.24 -16.77
C ASP A 15 -62.30 18.94 -17.30
N THR A 16 -62.41 19.67 -18.42
CA THR A 16 -61.31 20.51 -18.92
C THR A 16 -61.04 21.68 -18.00
N MET A 17 -62.07 22.31 -17.41
CA MET A 17 -61.89 23.40 -16.45
C MET A 17 -61.21 22.95 -15.16
N ASN A 18 -61.53 21.75 -14.66
CA ASN A 18 -60.80 21.18 -13.53
C ASN A 18 -59.32 20.90 -13.86
N SER A 19 -59.04 20.42 -15.06
CA SER A 19 -57.67 20.17 -15.52
C SER A 19 -56.88 21.47 -15.71
N ILE A 20 -57.50 22.49 -16.29
CA ILE A 20 -56.92 23.84 -16.44
C ILE A 20 -56.65 24.45 -15.05
N ASN A 21 -57.58 24.32 -14.10
CA ASN A 21 -57.38 24.83 -12.74
C ASN A 21 -56.20 24.15 -12.05
N ARG A 22 -56.06 22.81 -12.16
CA ARG A 22 -54.89 22.09 -11.62
C ARG A 22 -53.59 22.53 -12.28
N LEU A 23 -53.60 22.74 -13.60
CA LEU A 23 -52.43 23.18 -14.34
C LEU A 23 -52.05 24.61 -13.95
N MET A 24 -53.04 25.50 -13.76
CA MET A 24 -52.82 26.84 -13.21
C MET A 24 -52.28 26.81 -11.78
N GLU A 25 -52.70 25.87 -10.93
CA GLU A 25 -52.11 25.71 -9.60
C GLU A 25 -50.64 25.27 -9.65
N VAL A 26 -50.29 24.37 -10.58
CA VAL A 26 -48.90 23.96 -10.82
C VAL A 26 -48.08 25.14 -11.30
N VAL A 27 -48.56 25.86 -12.32
CA VAL A 27 -47.89 27.05 -12.87
C VAL A 27 -47.70 28.10 -11.77
N LYS A 28 -48.73 28.38 -10.95
CA LYS A 28 -48.62 29.30 -9.81
C LYS A 28 -47.61 28.85 -8.75
N LYS A 29 -47.45 27.54 -8.51
CA LYS A 29 -46.44 27.02 -7.58
C LYS A 29 -45.04 27.17 -8.16
N LEU A 30 -44.86 26.88 -9.44
CA LEU A 30 -43.58 27.05 -10.14
C LEU A 30 -43.17 28.52 -10.20
N ASP A 31 -44.13 29.40 -10.48
CA ASP A 31 -43.95 30.86 -10.49
C ASP A 31 -43.47 31.38 -9.14
N LYS A 32 -44.16 31.00 -8.05
CA LYS A 32 -43.78 31.38 -6.68
C LYS A 32 -42.40 30.89 -6.23
N MET A 33 -41.89 29.83 -6.86
CA MET A 33 -40.57 29.27 -6.59
C MET A 33 -39.49 29.87 -7.52
N GLY A 34 -39.84 30.80 -8.42
CA GLY A 34 -38.94 31.37 -9.41
C GLY A 34 -38.56 30.42 -10.54
N PHE A 35 -39.19 29.23 -10.63
CA PHE A 35 -38.89 28.27 -11.69
C PHE A 35 -39.30 28.79 -13.07
N LEU A 36 -40.37 29.59 -13.15
CA LEU A 36 -40.79 30.16 -14.44
C LEU A 36 -39.79 31.17 -14.97
N ASP A 37 -39.14 31.97 -14.13
CA ASP A 37 -38.09 32.91 -14.54
C ASP A 37 -36.85 32.16 -15.05
N VAL A 38 -36.46 31.08 -14.37
CA VAL A 38 -35.34 30.22 -14.79
C VAL A 38 -35.67 29.51 -16.10
N ILE A 39 -36.87 28.96 -16.24
CA ILE A 39 -37.31 28.30 -17.48
C ILE A 39 -37.42 29.33 -18.61
N SER A 40 -37.92 30.53 -18.35
CA SER A 40 -37.97 31.61 -19.35
C SER A 40 -36.57 31.95 -19.83
N GLY A 41 -35.62 32.20 -18.91
CA GLY A 41 -34.24 32.49 -19.29
C GLY A 41 -33.55 31.38 -20.08
N ILE A 42 -33.89 30.11 -19.79
CA ILE A 42 -33.41 28.94 -20.56
C ILE A 42 -34.06 28.86 -21.93
N LEU A 43 -35.37 29.14 -22.03
CA LEU A 43 -36.12 29.08 -23.29
C LEU A 43 -35.77 30.26 -24.21
N ASP A 44 -35.42 31.41 -23.63
CA ASP A 44 -35.01 32.61 -24.35
C ASP A 44 -33.59 32.48 -24.92
N ASP A 45 -32.75 31.63 -24.35
CA ASP A 45 -31.43 31.31 -24.87
C ASP A 45 -31.43 30.04 -25.73
N GLU A 46 -31.42 30.23 -27.05
CA GLU A 46 -31.45 29.14 -28.04
C GLU A 46 -30.25 28.18 -27.91
N GLU A 47 -29.09 28.66 -27.43
CA GLU A 47 -27.89 27.84 -27.23
C GLU A 47 -28.04 26.93 -26.00
N THR A 48 -28.43 27.49 -24.85
CA THR A 48 -28.73 26.71 -23.64
C THR A 48 -29.89 25.74 -23.89
N LEU A 49 -30.92 26.14 -24.64
CA LEU A 49 -32.03 25.25 -24.99
C LEU A 49 -31.56 24.07 -25.85
N LYS A 50 -30.70 24.29 -26.85
CA LYS A 50 -30.11 23.22 -27.66
C LYS A 50 -29.21 22.31 -26.83
N MET A 51 -28.41 22.86 -25.92
CA MET A 51 -27.57 22.09 -25.01
C MET A 51 -28.42 21.21 -24.09
N ILE A 52 -29.45 21.76 -23.46
CA ILE A 52 -30.34 21.02 -22.56
C ILE A 52 -31.13 19.95 -23.34
N MET A 53 -31.65 20.27 -24.53
CA MET A 53 -32.29 19.27 -25.40
C MET A 53 -31.31 18.16 -25.76
N GLY A 54 -30.06 18.48 -26.10
CA GLY A 54 -29.02 17.49 -26.40
C GLY A 54 -28.67 16.61 -25.20
N ILE A 55 -28.65 17.18 -23.99
CA ILE A 55 -28.43 16.45 -22.73
C ILE A 55 -29.64 15.57 -22.41
N LEU A 56 -30.87 16.08 -22.51
CA LEU A 56 -32.09 15.34 -22.18
C LEU A 56 -32.42 14.22 -23.18
N THR A 57 -31.98 14.37 -24.43
CA THR A 57 -32.15 13.34 -25.48
C THR A 57 -30.97 12.38 -25.56
N SER A 58 -29.90 12.62 -24.80
CA SER A 58 -28.75 11.72 -24.71
C SER A 58 -29.09 10.48 -23.88
N ASP A 59 -28.80 9.32 -24.47
CA ASP A 59 -28.96 8.02 -23.81
C ASP A 59 -28.09 7.91 -22.54
N GLU A 60 -26.94 8.60 -22.50
CA GLU A 60 -26.09 8.70 -21.32
C GLU A 60 -26.80 9.35 -20.15
N VAL A 61 -27.59 10.40 -20.37
CA VAL A 61 -28.33 11.08 -19.28
C VAL A 61 -29.50 10.23 -18.80
N LEU A 62 -30.19 9.54 -19.71
CA LEU A 62 -31.20 8.55 -19.33
C LEU A 62 -30.57 7.43 -18.49
N MET A 63 -29.36 6.96 -18.84
CA MET A 63 -28.59 6.03 -18.01
C MET A 63 -28.21 6.62 -16.65
N LEU A 64 -27.83 7.91 -16.57
CA LEU A 64 -27.55 8.56 -15.29
C LEU A 64 -28.81 8.68 -14.42
N PHE A 65 -29.98 8.96 -15.00
CA PHE A 65 -31.26 8.98 -14.29
C PHE A 65 -31.63 7.60 -13.74
N THR A 66 -31.43 6.55 -14.52
CA THR A 66 -31.67 5.17 -14.04
C THR A 66 -30.68 4.75 -12.96
N LYS A 67 -29.46 5.32 -12.94
CA LYS A 67 -28.43 5.07 -11.92
C LYS A 67 -28.34 6.14 -10.83
N LYS A 68 -29.29 7.09 -10.77
CA LYS A 68 -29.17 8.28 -9.92
C LYS A 68 -28.94 7.91 -8.46
N ASP A 69 -29.64 6.90 -7.96
CA ASP A 69 -29.59 6.53 -6.55
C ASP A 69 -28.23 5.93 -6.19
N SER A 70 -27.61 5.19 -7.12
CA SER A 70 -26.24 4.69 -6.98
C SER A 70 -25.22 5.82 -7.03
N LEU A 71 -25.38 6.77 -7.96
CA LEU A 71 -24.49 7.94 -8.06
C LEU A 71 -24.58 8.82 -6.81
N LEU A 72 -25.79 9.09 -6.32
CA LEU A 72 -26.01 9.86 -5.09
C LEU A 72 -25.46 9.13 -3.87
N SER A 73 -25.56 7.80 -3.82
CA SER A 73 -24.96 6.99 -2.75
C SER A 73 -23.44 7.05 -2.80
N MET A 74 -22.83 6.92 -3.98
CA MET A 74 -21.38 7.04 -4.17
C MET A 74 -20.89 8.45 -3.82
N LEU A 75 -21.58 9.48 -4.27
CA LEU A 75 -21.28 10.88 -3.93
C LEU A 75 -21.40 11.12 -2.43
N SER A 76 -22.42 10.57 -1.78
CA SER A 76 -22.57 10.65 -0.32
C SER A 76 -21.37 10.04 0.39
N ILE A 77 -20.99 8.80 0.02
CA ILE A 77 -19.81 8.12 0.56
C ILE A 77 -18.55 8.95 0.32
N ILE A 78 -18.28 9.38 -0.91
CA ILE A 78 -17.07 10.15 -1.23
C ILE A 78 -17.05 11.49 -0.49
N SER A 79 -18.21 12.14 -0.33
CA SER A 79 -18.34 13.44 0.34
C SER A 79 -18.17 13.37 1.85
N GLU A 80 -18.24 12.18 2.45
CA GLU A 80 -17.90 12.02 3.86
C GLU A 80 -16.45 12.44 4.10
N LYS A 81 -16.24 13.34 5.07
CA LYS A 81 -14.92 13.90 5.41
C LYS A 81 -13.84 12.82 5.60
N LYS A 82 -14.19 11.68 6.17
CA LYS A 82 -13.28 10.53 6.34
C LYS A 82 -12.78 10.01 4.99
N ASN A 83 -13.66 9.90 4.00
CA ASN A 83 -13.34 9.35 2.69
C ASN A 83 -12.62 10.38 1.82
N VAL A 84 -12.97 11.66 1.92
CA VAL A 84 -12.19 12.75 1.31
C VAL A 84 -10.74 12.75 1.82
N ASN A 85 -10.55 12.59 3.13
CA ASN A 85 -9.21 12.51 3.73
C ASN A 85 -8.45 11.25 3.27
N ALA A 86 -9.12 10.10 3.22
CA ALA A 86 -8.51 8.85 2.74
C ALA A 86 -8.07 8.97 1.27
N LEU A 87 -8.90 9.57 0.42
CA LEU A 87 -8.58 9.84 -0.98
C LEU A 87 -7.41 10.83 -1.10
N SER A 88 -7.40 11.90 -0.31
CA SER A 88 -6.29 12.87 -0.30
C SER A 88 -4.97 12.21 0.09
N ASN A 89 -4.97 11.39 1.16
CA ASN A 89 -3.78 10.65 1.59
C ASN A 89 -3.31 9.66 0.52
N LEU A 90 -4.24 8.98 -0.16
CA LEU A 90 -3.91 8.06 -1.25
C LEU A 90 -3.28 8.80 -2.43
N LEU A 91 -3.81 9.97 -2.80
CA LEU A 91 -3.24 10.81 -3.83
C LEU A 91 -1.86 11.36 -3.44
N GLU A 92 -1.66 11.79 -2.19
CA GLU A 92 -0.35 12.19 -1.67
C GLU A 92 0.66 11.04 -1.68
N MET A 93 0.24 9.84 -1.32
CA MET A 93 1.08 8.64 -1.37
C MET A 93 1.50 8.33 -2.81
N LEU A 94 0.56 8.32 -3.75
CA LEU A 94 0.84 8.11 -5.17
C LEU A 94 1.77 9.19 -5.72
N GLY A 95 1.52 10.46 -5.40
CA GLY A 95 2.40 11.58 -5.77
C GLY A 95 3.80 11.44 -5.18
N THR A 96 3.92 11.00 -3.94
CA THR A 96 5.22 10.75 -3.28
C THR A 96 5.96 9.60 -3.96
N LEU A 97 5.27 8.48 -4.26
CA LEU A 97 5.86 7.35 -4.97
C LEU A 97 6.32 7.75 -6.38
N GLN A 98 5.51 8.54 -7.09
CA GLN A 98 5.87 9.05 -8.41
C GLN A 98 7.09 9.97 -8.36
N ASN A 99 7.12 10.94 -7.45
CA ASN A 99 8.24 11.88 -7.30
C ASN A 99 9.55 11.20 -6.90
N LYS A 100 9.47 10.03 -6.27
CA LYS A 100 10.63 9.20 -5.92
C LYS A 100 11.00 8.18 -6.99
N GLY A 101 10.30 8.15 -8.13
CA GLY A 101 10.51 7.14 -9.18
C GLY A 101 10.16 5.72 -8.74
N MET A 102 9.36 5.57 -7.69
CA MET A 102 8.98 4.30 -7.08
C MET A 102 7.61 3.80 -7.55
N LEU A 103 6.83 4.61 -8.28
CA LEU A 103 5.49 4.22 -8.72
C LEU A 103 5.52 2.96 -9.61
N ASP A 104 6.37 2.94 -10.65
CA ASP A 104 6.45 1.79 -11.56
C ASP A 104 6.97 0.52 -10.87
N PRO A 105 8.04 0.56 -10.03
CA PRO A 105 8.45 -0.59 -9.24
C PRO A 105 7.35 -1.12 -8.30
N VAL A 106 6.64 -0.24 -7.59
CA VAL A 106 5.56 -0.63 -6.70
C VAL A 106 4.42 -1.26 -7.49
N MET A 107 4.03 -0.67 -8.62
CA MET A 107 3.04 -1.26 -9.52
C MET A 107 3.48 -2.62 -10.05
N GLY A 108 4.76 -2.78 -10.39
CA GLY A 108 5.33 -4.06 -10.79
C GLY A 108 5.18 -5.13 -9.72
N ILE A 109 5.49 -4.80 -8.46
CA ILE A 109 5.31 -5.71 -7.32
C ILE A 109 3.84 -6.01 -7.06
N LEU A 110 2.95 -5.01 -7.14
CA LEU A 110 1.51 -5.20 -6.91
C LEU A 110 0.85 -6.07 -7.98
N ASN A 111 1.36 -6.06 -9.21
CA ASN A 111 0.84 -6.85 -10.33
C ASN A 111 1.46 -8.26 -10.42
N ASP A 112 2.51 -8.53 -9.64
CA ASP A 112 3.19 -9.81 -9.58
C ASP A 112 2.87 -10.49 -8.24
N ASP A 113 2.00 -11.49 -8.27
CA ASP A 113 1.55 -12.22 -7.09
C ASP A 113 2.71 -12.89 -6.32
N GLU A 114 3.77 -13.32 -7.02
CA GLU A 114 4.95 -13.94 -6.38
C GLU A 114 5.81 -12.89 -5.68
N ALA A 115 6.04 -11.76 -6.34
CA ALA A 115 6.75 -10.62 -5.74
C ALA A 115 5.98 -10.06 -4.54
N LEU A 116 4.67 -9.90 -4.67
CA LEU A 116 3.78 -9.44 -3.60
C LEU A 116 3.79 -10.42 -2.42
N GLY A 117 3.66 -11.72 -2.69
CA GLY A 117 3.71 -12.77 -1.67
C GLY A 117 5.04 -12.82 -0.93
N THR A 118 6.15 -12.66 -1.67
CA THR A 118 7.50 -12.55 -1.10
C THR A 118 7.62 -11.32 -0.21
N LEU A 119 7.15 -10.16 -0.68
CA LEU A 119 7.19 -8.92 0.08
C LEU A 119 6.36 -9.02 1.37
N MET A 120 5.16 -9.59 1.29
CA MET A 120 4.33 -9.85 2.47
C MET A 120 5.03 -10.79 3.46
N GLY A 121 5.62 -11.88 2.97
CA GLY A 121 6.39 -12.80 3.79
C GLY A 121 7.57 -12.11 4.48
N LEU A 122 8.31 -11.27 3.76
CA LEU A 122 9.41 -10.48 4.30
C LEU A 122 8.94 -9.47 5.35
N LEU A 123 7.85 -8.74 5.11
CA LEU A 123 7.31 -7.76 6.05
C LEU A 123 6.72 -8.40 7.31
N SER A 124 6.18 -9.61 7.20
CA SER A 124 5.69 -10.39 8.35
C SER A 124 6.78 -11.06 9.16
N ASN A 125 8.04 -11.03 8.69
CA ASN A 125 9.14 -11.72 9.32
C ASN A 125 9.88 -10.80 10.31
N ASP A 126 9.93 -11.23 11.58
CA ASP A 126 10.60 -10.51 12.67
C ASP A 126 12.08 -10.23 12.39
N PHE A 127 12.77 -11.14 11.69
CA PHE A 127 14.16 -10.93 11.28
C PHE A 127 14.28 -9.76 10.30
N THR A 128 13.40 -9.66 9.31
CA THR A 128 13.40 -8.55 8.35
C THR A 128 13.10 -7.23 9.04
N MET A 129 12.13 -7.21 9.95
CA MET A 129 11.80 -5.99 10.70
C MET A 129 12.95 -5.57 11.60
N ASN A 130 13.60 -6.52 12.28
CA ASN A 130 14.79 -6.25 13.08
C ASN A 130 15.96 -5.75 12.21
N PHE A 131 16.16 -6.35 11.03
CA PHE A 131 17.15 -5.90 10.05
C PHE A 131 16.85 -4.48 9.58
N LEU A 132 15.62 -4.16 9.18
CA LEU A 132 15.22 -2.83 8.72
C LEU A 132 15.37 -1.77 9.81
N MET A 133 15.07 -2.10 11.07
CA MET A 133 15.27 -1.16 12.19
C MET A 133 16.75 -0.90 12.47
N ASN A 134 17.62 -1.89 12.24
CA ASN A 134 19.04 -1.83 12.57
C ASN A 134 19.95 -1.79 11.33
N TYR A 135 19.41 -1.54 10.13
CA TYR A 135 20.11 -1.80 8.88
C TYR A 135 21.41 -1.01 8.78
N LYS A 136 21.43 0.24 9.27
CA LYS A 136 22.66 1.06 9.28
C LYS A 136 23.73 0.44 10.16
N THR A 137 23.38 0.01 11.37
CA THR A 137 24.33 -0.63 12.29
C THR A 137 24.87 -1.93 11.70
N ILE A 138 23.99 -2.74 11.10
CA ILE A 138 24.37 -4.01 10.45
C ILE A 138 25.24 -3.75 9.23
N LEU A 139 24.84 -2.87 8.31
CA LEU A 139 25.62 -2.54 7.12
C LEU A 139 26.95 -1.87 7.47
N ASN A 140 27.00 -1.05 8.51
CA ASN A 140 28.25 -0.47 9.00
C ASN A 140 29.16 -1.55 9.58
N ALA A 141 28.63 -2.47 10.39
CA ALA A 141 29.39 -3.60 10.92
C ALA A 141 29.91 -4.50 9.78
N LEU A 142 29.07 -4.82 8.80
CA LEU A 142 29.47 -5.58 7.61
C LEU A 142 30.48 -4.81 6.75
N GLY A 143 30.38 -3.47 6.69
CA GLY A 143 31.33 -2.60 6.00
C GLY A 143 32.70 -2.53 6.67
N THR A 144 32.81 -2.92 7.94
CA THR A 144 34.12 -3.11 8.60
C THR A 144 34.78 -4.44 8.26
N LEU A 145 34.06 -5.37 7.63
CA LEU A 145 34.64 -6.62 7.15
C LEU A 145 35.43 -6.34 5.88
N ASP A 146 36.67 -6.79 5.85
CA ASP A 146 37.44 -6.80 4.63
C ASP A 146 36.88 -7.87 3.68
N LEU A 147 36.12 -7.44 2.68
CA LEU A 147 35.50 -8.34 1.72
C LEU A 147 36.51 -9.02 0.80
N SER A 148 37.77 -8.56 0.73
CA SER A 148 38.82 -9.26 -0.03
C SER A 148 39.17 -10.62 0.58
N VAL A 149 38.91 -10.82 1.87
CA VAL A 149 39.07 -12.09 2.58
C VAL A 149 37.74 -12.82 2.82
N ALA A 150 36.66 -12.42 2.13
CA ALA A 150 35.34 -13.07 2.22
C ALA A 150 35.36 -14.60 2.09
N PRO A 151 36.17 -15.21 1.21
CA PRO A 151 36.29 -16.68 1.13
C PRO A 151 36.71 -17.32 2.46
N HIS A 152 37.52 -16.64 3.28
CA HIS A 152 37.94 -17.17 4.59
C HIS A 152 36.79 -17.20 5.61
N TYR A 153 35.92 -16.18 5.64
CA TYR A 153 34.74 -16.19 6.51
C TYR A 153 33.77 -17.31 6.12
N VAL A 154 33.53 -17.49 4.81
CA VAL A 154 32.66 -18.55 4.30
C VAL A 154 33.24 -19.93 4.58
N ASN A 155 34.54 -20.12 4.37
CA ASN A 155 35.21 -21.40 4.64
C ASN A 155 35.21 -21.72 6.15
N PHE A 156 35.34 -20.72 7.01
CA PHE A 156 35.24 -20.90 8.46
C PHE A 156 33.83 -21.33 8.89
N ILE A 157 32.79 -20.67 8.37
CA ILE A 157 31.39 -21.04 8.64
C ILE A 157 31.10 -22.45 8.13
N LYS A 158 31.54 -22.80 6.92
CA LYS A 158 31.39 -24.16 6.36
C LYS A 158 32.13 -25.23 7.17
N ALA A 159 33.31 -24.92 7.69
CA ALA A 159 34.06 -25.85 8.53
C ALA A 159 33.30 -26.14 9.84
N ILE A 160 32.72 -25.11 10.47
CA ILE A 160 31.86 -25.26 11.64
C ILE A 160 30.60 -26.05 11.29
N GLU A 161 29.94 -25.70 10.19
CA GLU A 161 28.73 -26.39 9.71
C GLU A 161 29.00 -27.88 9.47
N ASN A 162 30.09 -28.22 8.79
CA ASN A 162 30.49 -29.61 8.54
C ASN A 162 30.78 -30.35 9.84
N ALA A 163 31.44 -29.72 10.82
CA ALA A 163 31.71 -30.32 12.11
C ALA A 163 30.44 -30.58 12.94
N ILE A 164 29.39 -29.77 12.76
CA ILE A 164 28.10 -29.91 13.47
C ILE A 164 27.16 -30.88 12.75
N LYS A 165 27.16 -30.89 11.41
CA LYS A 165 26.28 -31.75 10.59
C LYS A 165 26.69 -33.21 10.56
N THR A 166 27.94 -33.53 10.84
CA THR A 166 28.37 -34.93 10.92
C THR A 166 27.81 -35.58 12.18
N GLU A 167 26.75 -36.37 12.05
CA GLU A 167 26.16 -37.22 13.11
C GLU A 167 27.16 -38.25 13.68
N THR A 168 28.34 -38.39 13.07
CA THR A 168 29.42 -39.29 13.48
C THR A 168 30.65 -38.51 13.93
N VAL A 169 30.54 -37.69 14.97
CA VAL A 169 31.72 -37.22 15.70
C VAL A 169 32.32 -38.45 16.39
N THR A 170 33.47 -38.93 15.90
CA THR A 170 34.16 -40.07 16.52
C THR A 170 34.58 -39.67 17.93
N PRO A 171 34.12 -40.36 18.98
CA PRO A 171 34.48 -40.00 20.34
C PRO A 171 35.98 -40.14 20.53
N VAL A 172 36.64 -39.09 21.04
CA VAL A 172 38.01 -39.21 21.53
C VAL A 172 37.98 -40.15 22.73
N GLY A 173 38.42 -41.40 22.53
CA GLY A 173 38.26 -42.54 23.46
C GLY A 173 39.04 -42.43 24.78
N GLY A 174 38.87 -41.34 25.52
CA GLY A 174 39.52 -41.03 26.78
C GLY A 174 40.72 -40.09 26.67
N MET A 175 41.44 -39.93 27.79
CA MET A 175 42.55 -38.96 27.92
C MET A 175 43.70 -39.21 26.94
N MET A 176 44.00 -40.49 26.65
CA MET A 176 45.04 -40.85 25.68
C MET A 176 44.56 -40.66 24.23
N GLY A 177 43.28 -40.93 23.94
CA GLY A 177 42.68 -40.64 22.64
C GLY A 177 42.62 -39.15 22.33
N THR A 178 42.38 -38.34 23.37
CA THR A 178 42.43 -36.87 23.27
C THR A 178 43.85 -36.38 22.99
N LEU A 179 44.85 -36.92 23.68
CA LEU A 179 46.25 -36.58 23.44
C LEU A 179 46.71 -36.97 22.03
N HIS A 180 46.27 -38.13 21.54
CA HIS A 180 46.57 -38.58 20.18
C HIS A 180 45.90 -37.70 19.12
N ALA A 181 44.63 -37.34 19.33
CA ALA A 181 43.93 -36.39 18.46
C ALA A 181 44.61 -35.01 18.46
N MET A 182 45.10 -34.52 19.61
CA MET A 182 45.88 -33.28 19.67
C MET A 182 47.27 -33.37 19.03
N LYS A 183 47.77 -34.59 18.74
CA LYS A 183 49.04 -34.80 18.05
C LYS A 183 48.90 -34.81 16.53
N ASP A 184 47.68 -34.96 16.02
CA ASP A 184 47.36 -34.88 14.60
C ASP A 184 47.67 -33.48 14.03
N GLU A 185 48.23 -33.43 12.82
CA GLU A 185 48.76 -32.20 12.24
C GLU A 185 47.65 -31.19 11.91
N ASP A 186 46.51 -31.67 11.40
CA ASP A 186 45.36 -30.81 11.08
C ASP A 186 44.69 -30.30 12.36
N THR A 187 44.59 -31.15 13.38
CA THR A 187 44.09 -30.77 14.70
C THR A 187 44.98 -29.71 15.36
N GLN A 188 46.31 -29.82 15.24
CA GLN A 188 47.24 -28.81 15.75
C GLN A 188 47.08 -27.47 15.03
N ARG A 189 46.93 -27.48 13.70
CA ARG A 189 46.68 -26.26 12.92
C ARG A 189 45.35 -25.60 13.32
N GLY A 190 44.29 -26.40 13.50
CA GLY A 190 43.00 -25.95 14.01
C GLY A 190 43.09 -25.33 15.40
N LEU A 191 43.77 -26.01 16.34
CA LEU A 191 44.02 -25.50 17.69
C LEU A 191 44.83 -24.19 17.68
N GLY A 192 45.81 -24.06 16.79
CA GLY A 192 46.57 -22.82 16.58
C GLY A 192 45.68 -21.65 16.17
N ILE A 193 44.72 -21.88 15.27
CA ILE A 193 43.72 -20.88 14.86
C ILE A 193 42.81 -20.53 16.05
N VAL A 194 42.30 -21.52 16.79
CA VAL A 194 41.47 -21.31 17.98
C VAL A 194 42.19 -20.47 19.03
N PHE A 195 43.45 -20.79 19.35
CA PHE A 195 44.24 -20.01 20.30
C PHE A 195 44.52 -18.59 19.79
N SER A 196 44.69 -18.40 18.49
CA SER A 196 44.87 -17.08 17.89
C SER A 196 43.59 -16.24 17.98
N ILE A 197 42.42 -16.84 17.78
CA ILE A 197 41.11 -16.21 18.00
C ILE A 197 40.94 -15.84 19.47
N LEU A 198 41.18 -16.77 20.40
CA LEU A 198 41.09 -16.52 21.84
C LEU A 198 42.01 -15.38 22.29
N LYS A 199 43.25 -15.34 21.78
CA LYS A 199 44.20 -14.26 22.04
C LYS A 199 43.73 -12.92 21.49
N SER A 200 43.09 -12.91 20.32
CA SER A 200 42.57 -11.69 19.69
C SER A 200 41.33 -11.18 20.42
N LEU A 201 40.38 -12.07 20.75
CA LEU A 201 39.21 -11.75 21.57
C LEU A 201 39.61 -11.20 22.94
N GLY A 202 40.61 -11.79 23.59
CA GLY A 202 41.14 -11.27 24.85
C GLY A 202 41.64 -9.83 24.75
N LYS A 203 42.32 -9.47 23.65
CA LYS A 203 42.76 -8.08 23.41
C LYS A 203 41.58 -7.13 23.22
N THR A 204 40.60 -7.53 22.41
CA THR A 204 39.39 -6.72 22.14
C THR A 204 38.48 -6.58 23.37
N CYS A 205 38.40 -7.60 24.23
CA CYS A 205 37.66 -7.55 25.50
C CYS A 205 38.24 -6.49 26.45
N PHE A 206 39.57 -6.34 26.46
CA PHE A 206 40.27 -5.35 27.26
C PHE A 206 40.18 -3.93 26.70
N SER A 207 40.14 -3.76 25.37
CA SER A 207 40.06 -2.44 24.72
C SER A 207 38.65 -1.87 24.62
N ASP A 208 37.66 -2.69 24.25
CA ASP A 208 36.37 -2.18 23.75
C ASP A 208 35.15 -2.61 24.58
N PHE A 209 35.23 -3.73 25.31
CA PHE A 209 34.09 -4.29 26.07
C PHE A 209 34.23 -4.19 27.60
N ASN A 210 35.36 -3.67 28.11
CA ASN A 210 35.69 -3.55 29.53
C ASN A 210 35.31 -4.79 30.35
N CYS A 211 35.88 -5.93 29.98
CA CYS A 211 35.68 -7.23 30.64
C CYS A 211 36.39 -7.35 32.00
N ASN A 212 36.45 -6.26 32.80
CA ASN A 212 36.91 -6.33 34.18
C ASN A 212 35.90 -7.17 34.97
N ALA A 213 36.25 -8.44 35.15
CA ALA A 213 35.64 -9.26 36.19
C ALA A 213 35.71 -8.46 37.49
N GLY A 214 34.53 -8.12 38.04
CA GLY A 214 34.44 -7.41 39.29
C GLY A 214 35.29 -8.12 40.34
N ASN A 215 36.39 -7.50 40.74
CA ASN A 215 37.12 -7.86 41.96
C ASN A 215 36.19 -7.55 43.14
N LYS A 216 35.25 -8.46 43.42
CA LYS A 216 34.70 -8.60 44.77
C LYS A 216 35.75 -9.36 45.58
N LYS A 217 36.51 -8.60 46.36
CA LYS A 217 37.13 -9.12 47.59
C LYS A 217 36.03 -9.58 48.53
#